data_AF-A0A7Y5F0V0-F1
#
_entry.id   AF-A0A7Y5F0V0-F1
#
_cell.length_a   1.000
_cell.length_b   1.000
_cell.length_c   1.000
_cell.angle_alpha   90.00
_cell.angle_beta   90.00
_cell.angle_gamma   90.00
#
_symmetry.space_group_name_H-M   'P 1'
#
loop_
_entity.id
_entity.type
_entity.pdbx_description
1 polymer ?
#
loop_
_entity_poly.entity_id
_entity_poly.type
_entity_poly.pdbx_seq_one_letter_code
_entity_poly.pdbx_strand_id
1 'polypeptide(L)'
;MNHDDRLQYAIRCARTGDRIRARDLLIELLEEDATQVIAWVWLIDLLDDLEDRIYACEQVLAADPHNPQLQTKYQKLLAQRVAPVPYVPPQPAPRPTPQTPPRPAPLALPTTSFDPDPPAFADPLDAAEHLLTTDQRPAAQKILIPYLKANKRNERAWYLMSEAVEDESKQISALTNVLRLNPHHEKARQRLKDLQHFRENPLDLAALYEEEGKFDEAINVLHRATLTINYGPEFDKIYANIARLEKRKVSGVVHIQPNYSITRLTFGPPLLFFLLMLVHNRMNLFALTPLLWLGVLFTLGGGFLLALANVRSHHPLWSKLFDDPGASRSPLARLTVSLAGWLLLFVSFAYLFQISIERLPLVATNTFIQP
;
A
#
# COMPACT_ATOMS: atom_id res chain seq x y z
N MET A 1 15.75 38.02 -1.84
CA MET A 1 15.04 36.73 -1.72
C MET A 1 15.41 36.19 -0.35
N ASN A 2 14.44 35.78 0.49
CA ASN A 2 14.80 35.31 1.84
C ASN A 2 15.64 34.03 1.76
N HIS A 3 16.38 33.73 2.82
CA HIS A 3 17.26 32.55 2.87
C HIS A 3 16.46 31.25 2.63
N ASP A 4 15.26 31.12 3.22
CA ASP A 4 14.35 30.00 3.00
C ASP A 4 13.82 29.92 1.55
N ASP A 5 13.56 31.06 0.92
CA ASP A 5 13.10 31.11 -0.48
C ASP A 5 14.19 30.61 -1.43
N ARG A 6 15.46 30.92 -1.13
CA ARG A 6 16.62 30.48 -1.91
C ARG A 6 16.83 28.97 -1.78
N LEU A 7 16.69 28.41 -0.58
CA LEU A 7 16.74 26.96 -0.36
C LEU A 7 15.63 26.25 -1.16
N GLN A 8 14.40 26.75 -1.09
CA GLN A 8 13.27 26.19 -1.85
C GLN A 8 13.48 26.25 -3.37
N TYR A 9 14.10 27.32 -3.86
CA TYR A 9 14.45 27.47 -5.27
C TYR A 9 15.52 26.46 -5.70
N ALA A 10 16.57 26.27 -4.90
CA ALA A 10 17.62 25.29 -5.16
C ALA A 10 17.08 23.85 -5.23
N ILE A 11 16.20 23.49 -4.30
CA ILE A 11 15.54 22.17 -4.28
C ILE A 11 14.65 21.96 -5.51
N ARG A 12 13.95 23.02 -5.97
CA ARG A 12 13.14 22.95 -7.18
C ARG A 12 14.02 22.68 -8.40
N CYS A 13 15.15 23.36 -8.52
CA CYS A 13 16.13 23.11 -9.59
C CYS A 13 16.64 21.66 -9.55
N ALA A 14 16.90 21.10 -8.36
CA ALA A 14 17.34 19.72 -8.22
C ALA A 14 16.30 18.73 -8.77
N ARG A 15 15.02 18.99 -8.44
CA ARG A 15 13.88 18.15 -8.85
C ARG A 15 13.55 18.25 -10.35
N THR A 16 13.77 19.41 -10.97
CA THR A 16 13.56 19.58 -12.42
C THR A 16 14.71 19.06 -13.27
N GLY A 17 15.75 18.47 -12.65
CA GLY A 17 16.91 17.90 -13.32
C GLY A 17 18.01 18.91 -13.64
N ASP A 18 17.86 20.19 -13.24
CA ASP A 18 18.90 21.22 -13.37
C ASP A 18 19.91 21.09 -12.23
N ARG A 19 20.66 19.98 -12.25
CA ARG A 19 21.55 19.54 -11.17
C ARG A 19 22.68 20.53 -10.89
N ILE A 20 23.24 21.15 -11.94
CA ILE A 20 24.36 22.08 -11.82
C ILE A 20 23.91 23.33 -11.05
N ARG A 21 22.81 23.96 -11.48
CA ARG A 21 22.29 25.14 -10.77
C ARG A 21 21.85 24.83 -9.36
N ALA A 22 21.23 23.68 -9.14
CA ALA A 22 20.82 23.27 -7.80
C ALA A 22 22.01 23.11 -6.85
N ARG A 23 23.09 22.47 -7.32
CA ARG A 23 24.32 22.30 -6.56
C ARG A 23 24.94 23.65 -6.20
N ASP A 24 25.10 24.52 -7.19
CA ASP A 24 25.77 25.81 -6.99
C ASP A 24 24.99 26.70 -6.01
N LEU A 25 23.65 26.71 -6.09
CA LEU A 25 22.78 27.42 -5.14
C LEU A 25 22.83 26.83 -3.71
N LEU A 26 22.92 25.51 -3.58
CA LEU A 26 23.02 24.87 -2.26
C LEU A 26 24.37 25.15 -1.61
N ILE A 27 25.45 25.21 -2.39
CA ILE A 27 26.78 25.58 -1.89
C ILE A 27 26.78 27.03 -1.41
N GLU A 28 26.23 27.96 -2.21
CA GLU A 28 26.12 29.39 -1.83
C GLU A 28 25.33 29.56 -0.51
N LEU A 29 24.27 28.77 -0.32
CA LEU A 29 23.48 28.80 0.92
C LEU A 29 24.26 28.26 2.13
N LEU A 30 25.07 27.23 1.93
CA LEU A 30 25.90 26.64 2.99
C LEU A 30 27.11 27.51 3.34
N GLU A 31 27.59 28.34 2.40
CA GLU A 31 28.58 29.38 2.68
C GLU A 31 28.00 30.49 3.57
N GLU A 32 26.71 30.82 3.43
CA GLU A 32 26.01 31.78 4.29
C GLU A 32 25.62 31.19 5.67
N ASP A 33 25.11 29.95 5.68
CA ASP A 33 24.71 29.24 6.91
C ASP A 33 25.01 27.74 6.81
N ALA A 34 26.17 27.36 7.36
CA ALA A 34 26.63 25.98 7.39
C ALA A 34 25.83 25.07 8.34
N THR A 35 24.96 25.62 9.21
CA THR A 35 24.17 24.84 10.18
C THR A 35 22.93 24.21 9.55
N GLN A 36 22.62 24.58 8.30
CA GLN A 36 21.43 24.11 7.61
C GLN A 36 21.58 22.66 7.12
N VAL A 37 21.15 21.73 7.97
CA VAL A 37 21.17 20.29 7.71
C VAL A 37 20.48 19.91 6.39
N ILE A 38 19.41 20.61 6.03
CA ILE A 38 18.60 20.32 4.84
C ILE A 38 19.40 20.55 3.55
N ALA A 39 20.18 21.63 3.47
CA ALA A 39 20.99 21.92 2.29
C ALA A 39 22.07 20.85 2.07
N TRP A 40 22.71 20.40 3.16
CA TRP A 40 23.67 19.30 3.10
C TRP A 40 23.05 17.99 2.62
N VAL A 41 21.85 17.62 3.10
CA VAL A 41 21.18 16.38 2.68
C VAL A 41 20.91 16.37 1.17
N TRP A 42 20.41 17.48 0.62
CA TRP A 42 20.18 17.60 -0.82
C TRP A 42 21.48 17.62 -1.63
N LEU A 43 22.54 18.20 -1.08
CA LEU A 43 23.85 18.28 -1.74
C LEU A 43 24.47 16.88 -1.95
N ILE A 44 24.28 15.93 -1.04
CA ILE A 44 24.87 14.57 -1.13
C ILE A 44 24.48 13.81 -2.41
N ASP A 45 23.28 14.06 -2.95
CA ASP A 45 22.79 13.42 -4.18
C ASP A 45 23.08 14.22 -5.46
N LEU A 46 23.61 15.43 -5.29
CA LEU A 46 24.02 16.34 -6.36
C LEU A 46 25.54 16.38 -6.55
N LEU A 47 26.30 15.91 -5.57
CA LEU A 47 27.76 15.77 -5.63
C LEU A 47 28.15 14.54 -6.44
N ASP A 48 29.07 14.73 -7.37
CA ASP A 48 29.59 13.68 -8.25
C ASP A 48 30.80 12.95 -7.62
N ASP A 49 31.59 13.65 -6.81
CA ASP A 49 32.79 13.09 -6.19
C ASP A 49 32.49 12.30 -4.91
N LEU A 50 33.20 11.18 -4.72
CA LEU A 50 32.99 10.30 -3.59
C LEU A 50 33.42 10.94 -2.26
N GLU A 51 34.54 11.67 -2.23
CA GLU A 51 35.06 12.29 -1.01
C GLU A 51 34.15 13.46 -0.57
N ASP A 52 33.68 14.28 -1.51
CA ASP A 52 32.72 15.36 -1.21
C ASP A 52 31.41 14.82 -0.62
N ARG A 53 30.93 13.67 -1.11
CA ARG A 53 29.72 13.01 -0.58
C ARG A 53 29.93 12.47 0.83
N ILE A 54 31.12 11.94 1.11
CA ILE A 54 31.49 11.46 2.44
C ILE A 54 31.54 12.64 3.40
N TYR A 55 32.20 13.75 3.01
CA TYR A 55 32.26 14.97 3.79
C TYR A 55 30.88 15.56 4.10
N ALA A 56 30.01 15.66 3.10
CA ALA A 56 28.63 16.15 3.31
C ALA A 56 27.82 15.22 4.24
N CYS A 57 28.03 13.91 4.19
CA CYS A 57 27.43 12.97 5.15
C CYS A 57 27.95 13.20 6.58
N GLU A 58 29.25 13.45 6.76
CA GLU A 58 29.85 13.73 8.06
C GLU A 58 29.28 15.00 8.70
N GLN A 59 29.10 16.08 7.92
CA GLN A 59 28.53 17.34 8.41
C GLN A 59 27.09 17.15 8.92
N VAL A 60 26.27 16.38 8.20
CA VAL A 60 24.90 16.08 8.64
C VAL A 60 24.90 15.18 9.87
N LEU A 61 25.77 14.16 9.94
CA LEU A 61 25.86 13.28 11.10
C LEU A 61 26.43 13.98 12.35
N ALA A 62 27.21 15.05 12.18
CA ALA A 62 27.66 15.90 13.27
C ALA A 62 26.51 16.73 13.87
N ALA A 63 25.58 17.20 13.03
CA ALA A 63 24.41 17.97 13.44
C ALA A 63 23.25 17.08 13.94
N ASP A 64 23.01 15.94 13.30
CA ASP A 64 22.02 14.93 13.70
C ASP A 64 22.66 13.52 13.75
N PRO A 65 23.25 13.15 14.91
CA PRO A 65 23.88 11.84 15.10
C PRO A 65 22.90 10.66 15.03
N HIS A 66 21.58 10.91 15.08
CA HIS A 66 20.55 9.88 15.22
C HIS A 66 19.86 9.50 13.89
N ASN A 67 20.47 9.79 12.74
CA ASN A 67 19.94 9.45 11.43
C ASN A 67 20.48 8.09 10.88
N PRO A 68 19.75 6.97 11.02
CA PRO A 68 20.23 5.65 10.61
C PRO A 68 20.32 5.46 9.10
N GLN A 69 19.51 6.17 8.30
CA GLN A 69 19.56 6.12 6.84
C GLN A 69 20.88 6.71 6.34
N LEU A 70 21.27 7.85 6.91
CA LEU A 70 22.51 8.51 6.54
C LEU A 70 23.74 7.74 7.03
N GLN A 71 23.69 7.12 8.22
CA GLN A 71 24.73 6.20 8.68
C GLN A 71 24.93 5.02 7.72
N THR A 72 23.84 4.44 7.21
CA THR A 72 23.91 3.34 6.23
C THR A 72 24.51 3.83 4.91
N LYS A 73 24.11 5.01 4.44
CA LYS A 73 24.66 5.64 3.22
C LYS A 73 26.15 5.93 3.39
N TYR A 74 26.54 6.51 4.52
CA TYR A 74 27.91 6.79 4.90
C TYR A 74 28.77 5.52 4.95
N GLN A 75 28.30 4.45 5.59
CA GLN A 75 28.99 3.15 5.61
C GLN A 75 29.18 2.56 4.20
N LYS A 76 28.18 2.69 3.31
CA LYS A 76 28.32 2.27 1.91
C LYS A 76 29.35 3.09 1.15
N LEU A 77 29.38 4.41 1.36
CA LEU A 77 30.37 5.29 0.74
C LEU A 77 31.79 4.99 1.25
N LEU A 78 31.96 4.72 2.55
CA LEU A 78 33.23 4.25 3.12
C LEU A 78 33.66 2.89 2.54
N ALA A 79 32.72 1.97 2.34
CA ALA A 79 33.01 0.69 1.69
C ALA A 79 33.46 0.87 0.23
N GLN A 80 32.91 1.86 -0.49
CA GLN A 80 33.34 2.22 -1.84
C GLN A 80 34.73 2.87 -1.85
N ARG A 81 35.06 3.66 -0.82
CA ARG A 81 36.40 4.25 -0.64
C ARG A 81 37.48 3.20 -0.41
N VAL A 82 37.15 2.11 0.28
CA VAL A 82 38.08 1.02 0.65
C VAL A 82 38.08 -0.11 -0.40
N ALA A 83 37.27 -0.02 -1.44
CA ALA A 83 37.20 -1.07 -2.47
C ALA A 83 38.58 -1.24 -3.14
N PRO A 84 39.19 -2.44 -3.08
CA PRO A 84 40.47 -2.68 -3.73
C PRO A 84 40.30 -2.51 -5.24
N VAL A 85 41.21 -1.76 -5.86
CA VAL A 85 41.31 -1.67 -7.32
C VAL A 85 41.28 -3.09 -7.89
N PRO A 86 40.41 -3.40 -8.87
CA PRO A 86 40.41 -4.72 -9.47
C PRO A 86 41.80 -4.97 -10.05
N TYR A 87 42.53 -5.92 -9.48
CA TYR A 87 43.73 -6.46 -10.11
C TYR A 87 43.29 -7.05 -11.43
N VAL A 88 43.60 -6.37 -12.54
CA VAL A 88 43.50 -6.93 -13.88
C VAL A 88 44.76 -7.77 -14.07
N PRO A 89 44.73 -9.11 -13.95
CA PRO A 89 45.87 -9.92 -14.35
C PRO A 89 46.18 -9.62 -15.83
N PRO A 90 47.46 -9.51 -16.22
CA PRO A 90 47.82 -9.32 -17.63
C PRO A 90 47.15 -10.43 -18.46
N GLN A 91 46.29 -10.04 -19.39
CA GLN A 91 45.68 -11.00 -20.32
C GLN A 91 46.81 -11.75 -21.05
N PRO A 92 46.84 -13.10 -20.98
CA PRO A 92 47.73 -13.88 -21.82
C PRO A 92 47.41 -13.58 -23.28
N ALA A 93 48.44 -13.33 -24.10
CA ALA A 93 48.28 -13.05 -25.52
C ALA A 93 47.32 -14.06 -26.19
N PRO A 94 46.40 -13.62 -27.05
CA PRO A 94 45.43 -14.51 -27.68
C PRO A 94 46.16 -15.60 -28.46
N ARG A 95 45.93 -16.87 -28.09
CA ARG A 95 46.33 -18.01 -28.92
C ARG A 95 45.55 -17.94 -30.24
N PRO A 96 46.17 -18.24 -31.39
CA PRO A 96 45.46 -18.34 -32.64
C PRO A 96 44.42 -19.46 -32.54
N THR A 97 43.15 -19.11 -32.68
CA THR A 97 42.03 -20.05 -32.75
C THR A 97 42.10 -20.86 -34.05
N PRO A 98 41.86 -22.19 -34.01
CA PRO A 98 41.57 -22.96 -35.22
C PRO A 98 40.32 -22.40 -35.89
N GLN A 99 40.43 -22.10 -37.19
CA GLN A 99 39.33 -21.60 -38.00
C GLN A 99 38.16 -22.59 -37.95
N THR A 100 37.04 -22.16 -37.40
CA THR A 100 35.76 -22.89 -37.47
C THR A 100 35.20 -22.71 -38.89
N PRO A 101 34.71 -23.77 -39.57
CA PRO A 101 34.13 -23.63 -40.91
C PRO A 101 32.90 -22.70 -40.88
N PRO A 102 32.60 -22.01 -42.00
CA PRO A 102 31.56 -20.98 -42.04
C PRO A 102 30.18 -21.59 -41.76
N ARG A 103 29.52 -21.09 -40.72
CA ARG A 103 28.12 -21.39 -40.41
C ARG A 103 27.23 -20.77 -41.50
N PRO A 104 26.32 -21.53 -42.14
CA PRO A 104 25.39 -20.97 -43.11
C PRO A 104 24.48 -19.94 -42.45
N ALA A 105 24.15 -18.90 -43.22
CA ALA A 105 23.37 -17.74 -42.79
C ALA A 105 22.04 -18.14 -42.11
N PRO A 106 21.59 -17.43 -41.06
CA PRO A 106 20.27 -17.66 -40.50
C PRO A 106 19.23 -17.29 -41.56
N LEU A 107 18.36 -18.23 -41.89
CA LEU A 107 17.15 -17.97 -42.66
C LEU A 107 16.39 -16.82 -41.99
N ALA A 108 16.09 -15.78 -42.74
CA ALA A 108 15.19 -14.71 -42.34
C ALA A 108 13.83 -15.33 -42.01
N LEU A 109 13.53 -15.45 -40.72
CA LEU A 109 12.16 -15.64 -40.27
C LEU A 109 11.43 -14.34 -40.56
N PRO A 110 10.23 -14.38 -41.17
CA PRO A 110 9.42 -13.18 -41.30
C PRO A 110 9.22 -12.61 -39.90
N THR A 111 9.49 -11.32 -39.76
CA THR A 111 9.11 -10.53 -38.59
C THR A 111 7.59 -10.56 -38.52
N THR A 112 7.03 -11.59 -37.91
CA THR A 112 5.63 -11.56 -37.50
C THR A 112 5.58 -10.53 -36.39
N SER A 113 5.18 -9.31 -36.74
CA SER A 113 4.65 -8.32 -35.82
C SER A 113 3.61 -9.04 -34.97
N PHE A 114 3.97 -9.37 -33.74
CA PHE A 114 3.04 -9.85 -32.73
C PHE A 114 2.23 -8.63 -32.27
N ASP A 115 1.47 -8.03 -33.20
CA ASP A 115 0.26 -7.34 -32.84
C ASP A 115 -0.77 -8.45 -32.62
N PRO A 116 -1.26 -8.68 -31.39
CA PRO A 116 -2.40 -9.53 -31.23
C PRO A 116 -3.57 -8.83 -31.92
N ASP A 117 -4.02 -9.38 -33.05
CA ASP A 117 -5.31 -9.02 -33.60
C ASP A 117 -6.33 -9.07 -32.45
N PRO A 118 -7.07 -7.98 -32.18
CA PRO A 118 -8.07 -7.99 -31.14
C PRO A 118 -9.08 -9.10 -31.44
N PRO A 119 -9.53 -9.87 -30.43
CA PRO A 119 -10.53 -10.88 -30.66
C PRO A 119 -11.74 -10.25 -31.36
N ALA A 120 -12.35 -10.97 -32.31
CA ALA A 120 -13.51 -10.51 -33.05
C ALA A 120 -14.74 -10.41 -32.13
N PHE A 121 -14.78 -9.38 -31.28
CA PHE A 121 -15.94 -9.01 -30.50
C PHE A 121 -16.90 -8.20 -31.39
N ALA A 122 -18.20 -8.45 -31.26
CA ALA A 122 -19.23 -7.73 -32.01
C ALA A 122 -19.34 -6.25 -31.60
N ASP A 123 -18.96 -5.90 -30.36
CA ASP A 123 -18.91 -4.53 -29.86
C ASP A 123 -17.46 -4.15 -29.48
N PRO A 124 -16.91 -3.03 -29.97
CA PRO A 124 -15.59 -2.54 -29.58
C PRO A 124 -15.44 -2.25 -28.07
N LEU A 125 -16.54 -2.03 -27.34
CA LEU A 125 -16.48 -1.81 -25.89
C LEU A 125 -16.20 -3.10 -25.11
N ASP A 126 -16.77 -4.23 -25.55
CA ASP A 126 -16.50 -5.53 -24.92
C ASP A 126 -15.05 -5.97 -25.18
N ALA A 127 -14.50 -5.61 -26.36
CA ALA A 127 -13.08 -5.78 -26.64
C ALA A 127 -12.20 -4.97 -25.67
N ALA A 128 -12.55 -3.71 -25.42
CA ALA A 128 -11.81 -2.86 -24.49
C ALA A 128 -11.90 -3.39 -23.04
N GLU A 129 -13.05 -3.90 -22.62
CA GLU A 129 -13.24 -4.50 -21.29
C GLU A 129 -12.36 -5.75 -21.11
N HIS A 130 -12.32 -6.65 -22.11
CA HIS A 130 -11.44 -7.82 -22.05
C HIS A 130 -9.94 -7.42 -21.98
N LEU A 131 -9.54 -6.40 -22.75
CA LEU A 131 -8.16 -5.89 -22.70
C LEU A 131 -7.80 -5.33 -21.32
N LEU A 132 -8.75 -4.67 -20.64
CA LEU A 132 -8.56 -4.19 -19.27
C LEU A 132 -8.45 -5.33 -18.27
N THR A 133 -9.24 -6.40 -18.41
CA THR A 133 -9.10 -7.60 -17.56
C THR A 133 -7.77 -8.32 -17.77
N THR A 134 -7.13 -8.15 -18.93
CA THR A 134 -5.81 -8.72 -19.26
C THR A 134 -4.65 -7.75 -18.92
N ASP A 135 -4.92 -6.64 -18.20
CA ASP A 135 -3.98 -5.55 -17.87
C ASP A 135 -3.32 -4.88 -19.09
N GLN A 136 -3.91 -5.01 -20.28
CA GLN A 136 -3.43 -4.38 -21.51
C GLN A 136 -4.01 -2.97 -21.69
N ARG A 137 -3.76 -2.10 -20.70
CA ARG A 137 -4.24 -0.71 -20.66
C ARG A 137 -3.93 0.11 -21.93
N PRO A 138 -2.72 0.04 -22.52
CA PRO A 138 -2.40 0.82 -23.73
C PRO A 138 -3.22 0.35 -24.95
N ALA A 139 -3.47 -0.95 -25.07
CA ALA A 139 -4.28 -1.51 -26.14
C ALA A 139 -5.76 -1.10 -25.99
N ALA A 140 -6.29 -1.13 -24.76
CA ALA A 140 -7.64 -0.64 -24.47
C ALA A 140 -7.81 0.85 -24.82
N GLN A 141 -6.82 1.70 -24.51
CA GLN A 141 -6.85 3.12 -24.88
C GLN A 141 -6.91 3.34 -26.40
N LYS A 142 -6.17 2.54 -27.20
CA LYS A 142 -6.20 2.64 -28.67
C LYS A 142 -7.60 2.40 -29.25
N ILE A 143 -8.44 1.59 -28.60
CA ILE A 143 -9.82 1.33 -29.01
C ILE A 143 -10.77 2.40 -28.46
N LEU A 144 -10.63 2.77 -27.19
CA LEU A 144 -11.53 3.69 -26.50
C LEU A 144 -11.43 5.14 -27.00
N ILE A 145 -10.23 5.62 -27.33
CA ILE A 145 -10.02 7.00 -27.82
C ILE A 145 -10.79 7.29 -29.11
N PRO A 146 -10.65 6.53 -30.21
CA PRO A 146 -11.42 6.78 -31.43
C PRO A 146 -12.92 6.56 -31.22
N TYR A 147 -13.31 5.58 -30.39
CA TYR A 147 -14.71 5.35 -30.05
C TYR A 147 -15.34 6.54 -29.32
N LEU A 148 -14.66 7.13 -28.33
CA LEU A 148 -15.13 8.30 -27.61
C LEU A 148 -15.15 9.57 -28.46
N LYS A 149 -14.27 9.68 -29.48
CA LYS A 149 -14.33 10.78 -30.46
C LYS A 149 -15.61 10.72 -31.28
N ALA A 150 -16.03 9.53 -31.71
CA ALA A 150 -17.27 9.31 -32.44
C ALA A 150 -18.51 9.42 -31.52
N ASN A 151 -18.44 8.85 -30.32
CA ASN A 151 -19.55 8.68 -29.39
C ASN A 151 -19.30 9.40 -28.05
N LYS A 152 -19.26 10.74 -28.08
CA LYS A 152 -18.94 11.57 -26.90
C LYS A 152 -19.91 11.43 -25.72
N ARG A 153 -21.14 10.95 -25.97
CA ARG A 153 -22.20 10.79 -24.97
C ARG A 153 -22.32 9.36 -24.42
N ASN A 154 -21.36 8.47 -24.70
CA ASN A 154 -21.40 7.11 -24.18
C ASN A 154 -20.80 7.05 -22.77
N GLU A 155 -21.66 6.83 -21.77
CA GLU A 155 -21.32 6.67 -20.35
C GLU A 155 -20.32 5.51 -20.12
N ARG A 156 -20.63 4.31 -20.64
CA ARG A 156 -19.83 3.09 -20.44
C ARG A 156 -18.42 3.27 -21.01
N ALA A 157 -18.29 3.90 -22.17
CA ALA A 157 -17.00 4.19 -22.79
C ALA A 157 -16.14 5.16 -21.95
N TRP A 158 -16.75 6.19 -21.36
CA TRP A 158 -16.05 7.10 -20.44
C TRP A 158 -15.63 6.41 -19.15
N TYR A 159 -16.45 5.49 -18.63
CA TYR A 159 -16.10 4.69 -17.47
C TYR A 159 -14.90 3.77 -17.75
N LEU A 160 -14.94 3.00 -18.85
CA LEU A 160 -13.81 2.15 -19.25
C LEU A 160 -12.53 2.96 -19.52
N MET A 161 -12.66 4.19 -20.06
CA MET A 161 -11.51 5.08 -20.24
C MET A 161 -10.89 5.50 -18.90
N SER A 162 -11.69 5.67 -17.84
CA SER A 162 -11.16 5.95 -16.50
C SER A 162 -10.37 4.79 -15.90
N GLU A 163 -10.61 3.56 -16.36
CA GLU A 163 -9.84 2.39 -15.93
C GLU A 163 -8.60 2.16 -16.79
N ALA A 164 -8.68 2.52 -18.07
CA ALA A 164 -7.59 2.37 -19.03
C ALA A 164 -6.44 3.36 -18.80
N VAL A 165 -6.72 4.54 -18.25
CA VAL A 165 -5.74 5.61 -18.08
C VAL A 165 -5.07 5.53 -16.72
N GLU A 166 -3.74 5.68 -16.66
CA GLU A 166 -2.96 5.61 -15.41
C GLU A 166 -2.84 6.97 -14.70
N ASP A 167 -2.99 8.06 -15.46
CA ASP A 167 -2.90 9.42 -14.95
C ASP A 167 -4.18 9.78 -14.20
N GLU A 168 -4.04 9.97 -12.88
CA GLU A 168 -5.10 10.33 -11.94
C GLU A 168 -5.94 11.52 -12.41
N SER A 169 -5.30 12.55 -13.00
CA SER A 169 -6.01 13.74 -13.48
C SER A 169 -6.96 13.41 -14.64
N LYS A 170 -6.52 12.52 -15.53
CA LYS A 170 -7.33 12.04 -16.66
C LYS A 170 -8.42 11.08 -16.21
N GLN A 171 -8.15 10.24 -15.19
CA GLN A 171 -9.19 9.39 -14.58
C GLN A 171 -10.31 10.24 -13.97
N ILE A 172 -9.97 11.28 -13.20
CA ILE A 172 -10.93 12.22 -12.61
C ILE A 172 -11.75 12.92 -13.71
N SER A 173 -11.10 13.37 -14.79
CA SER A 173 -11.79 13.98 -15.94
C SER A 173 -12.78 13.02 -16.59
N ALA A 174 -12.37 11.76 -16.83
CA ALA A 174 -13.24 10.74 -17.42
C ALA A 174 -14.45 10.44 -16.52
N LEU A 175 -14.25 10.23 -15.22
CA LEU A 175 -15.33 9.98 -14.25
C LEU A 175 -16.26 11.19 -14.10
N THR A 176 -15.73 12.41 -14.17
CA THR A 176 -16.54 13.63 -14.15
C THR A 176 -17.45 13.69 -15.40
N ASN A 177 -16.95 13.25 -16.56
CA ASN A 177 -17.77 13.16 -17.77
C ASN A 177 -18.85 12.06 -17.64
N VAL A 178 -18.54 10.92 -17.02
CA VAL A 178 -19.54 9.88 -16.70
C VAL A 178 -20.67 10.48 -15.85
N LEU A 179 -20.34 11.17 -14.77
CA LEU A 179 -21.35 11.76 -13.87
C LEU A 179 -22.12 12.93 -14.50
N ARG A 180 -21.54 13.61 -15.48
CA ARG A 180 -22.24 14.62 -16.28
C ARG A 180 -23.32 13.99 -17.17
N LEU A 181 -23.06 12.79 -17.69
CA LEU A 181 -24.02 12.04 -18.51
C LEU A 181 -25.07 11.32 -17.65
N ASN A 182 -24.63 10.71 -16.55
CA ASN A 182 -25.47 10.00 -15.59
C ASN A 182 -25.10 10.40 -14.14
N PRO A 183 -25.82 11.36 -13.54
CA PRO A 183 -25.59 11.78 -12.16
C PRO A 183 -25.80 10.69 -11.10
N HIS A 184 -26.55 9.64 -11.46
CA HIS A 184 -26.88 8.53 -10.56
C HIS A 184 -25.94 7.32 -10.70
N HIS A 185 -24.84 7.43 -11.47
CA HIS A 185 -23.88 6.34 -11.59
C HIS A 185 -23.10 6.12 -10.28
N GLU A 186 -23.56 5.15 -9.47
CA GLU A 186 -22.99 4.88 -8.13
C GLU A 186 -21.49 4.55 -8.17
N LYS A 187 -21.07 3.61 -9.04
CA LYS A 187 -19.65 3.20 -9.13
C LYS A 187 -18.73 4.36 -9.52
N ALA A 188 -19.15 5.19 -10.48
CA ALA A 188 -18.36 6.34 -10.92
C ALA A 188 -18.25 7.42 -9.82
N ARG A 189 -19.34 7.64 -9.08
CA ARG A 189 -19.37 8.58 -7.94
C ARG A 189 -18.46 8.12 -6.81
N GLN A 190 -18.52 6.84 -6.45
CA GLN A 190 -17.68 6.27 -5.42
C GLN A 190 -16.20 6.39 -5.82
N ARG A 191 -15.85 5.94 -7.04
CA ARG A 191 -14.47 6.00 -7.52
C ARG A 191 -13.93 7.42 -7.61
N LEU A 192 -14.75 8.39 -7.99
CA LEU A 192 -14.37 9.80 -7.99
C LEU A 192 -14.10 10.32 -6.57
N LYS A 193 -14.97 9.97 -5.61
CA LYS A 193 -14.81 10.33 -4.19
C LYS A 193 -13.52 9.73 -3.63
N ASP A 194 -13.23 8.48 -3.95
CA ASP A 194 -12.01 7.78 -3.52
C ASP A 194 -10.77 8.45 -4.11
N LEU A 195 -10.74 8.70 -5.43
CA LEU A 195 -9.60 9.37 -6.09
C LEU A 195 -9.35 10.78 -5.55
N GLN A 196 -10.41 11.59 -5.37
CA GLN A 196 -10.29 12.91 -4.77
C GLN A 196 -9.75 12.85 -3.34
N HIS A 197 -10.23 11.88 -2.55
CA HIS A 197 -9.75 11.70 -1.18
C HIS A 197 -8.26 11.36 -1.14
N PHE A 198 -7.78 10.47 -2.00
CA PHE A 198 -6.36 10.11 -2.06
C PHE A 198 -5.48 11.24 -2.57
N ARG A 199 -6.01 12.08 -3.47
CA ARG A 199 -5.33 13.30 -3.92
C ARG A 199 -5.10 14.28 -2.76
N GLU A 200 -6.12 14.44 -1.93
CA GLU A 200 -6.08 15.35 -0.78
C GLU A 200 -5.30 14.74 0.40
N ASN A 201 -5.30 13.41 0.53
CA ASN A 201 -4.72 12.68 1.67
C ASN A 201 -3.76 11.58 1.19
N PRO A 202 -2.55 11.94 0.78
CA PRO A 202 -1.57 10.97 0.26
C PRO A 202 -1.11 9.95 1.33
N LEU A 203 -1.23 10.29 2.61
CA LEU A 203 -0.97 9.37 3.72
C LEU A 203 -1.92 8.17 3.73
N ASP A 204 -3.19 8.41 3.43
CA ASP A 204 -4.22 7.36 3.41
C ASP A 204 -4.01 6.42 2.22
N LEU A 205 -3.61 6.97 1.06
CA LEU A 205 -3.24 6.17 -0.11
C LEU A 205 -2.00 5.31 0.15
N ALA A 206 -0.98 5.87 0.81
CA ALA A 206 0.22 5.12 1.17
C ALA A 206 -0.07 3.99 2.17
N ALA A 207 -0.99 4.21 3.13
CA ALA A 207 -1.45 3.17 4.05
C ALA A 207 -2.15 2.03 3.30
N LEU A 208 -2.92 2.34 2.26
CA LEU A 208 -3.55 1.36 1.38
C LEU A 208 -2.52 0.49 0.66
N TYR A 209 -1.49 1.11 0.07
CA TYR A 209 -0.40 0.37 -0.58
C TYR A 209 0.44 -0.44 0.42
N GLU A 210 0.64 0.06 1.63
CA GLU A 210 1.25 -0.72 2.73
C GLU A 210 0.42 -1.98 3.05
N GLU A 211 -0.92 -1.86 3.07
CA GLU A 211 -1.84 -2.98 3.29
C GLU A 211 -1.92 -3.97 2.13
N GLU A 212 -1.56 -3.56 0.91
CA GLU A 212 -1.43 -4.46 -0.25
C GLU A 212 -0.03 -5.10 -0.33
N GLY A 213 0.90 -4.69 0.53
CA GLY A 213 2.30 -5.12 0.48
C GLY A 213 3.12 -4.44 -0.63
N LYS A 214 2.52 -3.44 -1.28
CA LYS A 214 3.08 -2.60 -2.34
C LYS A 214 3.89 -1.45 -1.74
N PHE A 215 4.96 -1.80 -1.03
CA PHE A 215 5.78 -0.82 -0.30
C PHE A 215 6.43 0.22 -1.22
N ASP A 216 6.77 -0.15 -2.45
CA ASP A 216 7.36 0.75 -3.43
C ASP A 216 6.38 1.82 -3.91
N GLU A 217 5.15 1.43 -4.19
CA GLU A 217 4.06 2.34 -4.56
C GLU A 217 3.69 3.26 -3.38
N ALA A 218 3.67 2.73 -2.15
CA ALA A 218 3.44 3.51 -0.94
C ALA A 218 4.50 4.62 -0.76
N ILE A 219 5.78 4.26 -0.88
CA ILE A 219 6.90 5.20 -0.77
C ILE A 219 6.85 6.25 -1.88
N ASN A 220 6.56 5.84 -3.12
CA ASN A 220 6.44 6.75 -4.26
C ASN A 220 5.31 7.79 -4.08
N VAL A 221 4.16 7.40 -3.54
CA VAL A 221 3.06 8.33 -3.24
C VAL A 221 3.49 9.36 -2.21
N LEU A 222 4.15 8.93 -1.13
CA LEU A 222 4.63 9.83 -0.09
C LEU A 222 5.72 10.78 -0.62
N HIS A 223 6.63 10.29 -1.48
CA HIS A 223 7.59 11.15 -2.16
C HIS A 223 6.92 12.19 -3.04
N ARG A 224 5.86 11.84 -3.77
CA ARG A 224 5.10 12.84 -4.56
C ARG A 224 4.45 13.88 -3.66
N ALA A 225 3.93 13.49 -2.50
CA ALA A 225 3.34 14.40 -1.52
C ALA A 225 4.37 15.39 -0.93
N THR A 226 5.61 14.97 -0.71
CA THR A 226 6.68 15.88 -0.28
C THR A 226 7.11 16.88 -1.36
N LEU A 227 6.65 16.71 -2.62
CA LEU A 227 6.88 17.69 -3.67
C LEU A 227 5.95 18.91 -3.55
N THR A 228 4.75 18.70 -3.01
CA THR A 228 3.68 19.71 -2.97
C THR A 228 3.55 20.40 -1.61
N ILE A 229 4.05 19.79 -0.54
CA ILE A 229 3.90 20.27 0.84
C ILE A 229 5.09 21.12 1.26
N ASN A 230 4.83 22.25 1.91
CA ASN A 230 5.86 23.09 2.52
C ASN A 230 6.43 22.43 3.78
N TYR A 231 7.70 22.71 4.09
CA TYR A 231 8.36 22.21 5.29
C TYR A 231 7.60 22.58 6.57
N GLY A 232 7.38 21.60 7.45
CA GLY A 232 6.58 21.73 8.66
C GLY A 232 6.16 20.37 9.25
N PRO A 233 5.28 20.35 10.27
CA PRO A 233 4.93 19.12 11.00
C PRO A 233 4.24 18.06 10.15
N GLU A 234 3.59 18.44 9.05
CA GLU A 234 3.01 17.49 8.07
C GLU A 234 4.10 16.84 7.21
N PHE A 235 5.12 17.61 6.81
CA PHE A 235 6.28 17.10 6.10
C PHE A 235 7.03 16.07 6.94
N ASP A 236 7.27 16.37 8.22
CA ASP A 236 7.98 15.46 9.15
C ASP A 236 7.23 14.13 9.31
N LYS A 237 5.89 14.17 9.41
CA LYS A 237 5.06 12.96 9.45
C LYS A 237 5.19 12.11 8.19
N ILE A 238 5.17 12.74 7.02
CA ILE A 238 5.32 12.04 5.74
C ILE A 238 6.71 11.42 5.63
N TYR A 239 7.76 12.16 6.00
CA TYR A 239 9.13 11.68 5.97
C TYR A 239 9.37 10.52 6.95
N ALA A 240 8.86 10.61 8.18
CA ALA A 240 8.92 9.53 9.15
C ALA A 240 8.22 8.26 8.66
N ASN A 241 7.10 8.40 7.94
CA ASN A 241 6.42 7.25 7.34
C ASN A 241 7.23 6.62 6.21
N ILE A 242 7.88 7.41 5.35
CA ILE A 242 8.79 6.90 4.31
C ILE A 242 9.91 6.07 4.95
N ALA A 243 10.62 6.62 5.95
CA ALA A 243 11.71 5.92 6.62
C ALA A 243 11.25 4.61 7.30
N ARG A 244 10.06 4.63 7.90
CA ARG A 244 9.44 3.44 8.50
C ARG A 244 9.13 2.36 7.46
N LEU A 245 8.57 2.74 6.30
CA LEU A 245 8.21 1.82 5.22
C LEU A 245 9.46 1.21 4.57
N GLU A 246 10.50 2.01 4.33
CA GLU A 246 11.78 1.52 3.82
C GLU A 246 12.40 0.47 4.75
N LYS A 247 12.38 0.73 6.06
CA LYS A 247 12.85 -0.23 7.07
C LYS A 247 12.07 -1.55 6.99
N ARG A 248 10.74 -1.49 6.86
CA ARG A 248 9.87 -2.67 6.71
C ARG A 248 10.18 -3.46 5.43
N LYS A 249 10.39 -2.75 4.31
CA LYS A 249 10.79 -3.34 3.02
C LYS A 249 12.09 -4.13 3.15
N VAL A 250 13.11 -3.53 3.77
CA VAL A 250 14.43 -4.17 3.96
C VAL A 250 14.34 -5.39 4.88
N SER A 251 13.49 -5.34 5.91
CA SER A 251 13.31 -6.46 6.84
C SER A 251 12.56 -7.66 6.26
N GLY A 252 12.07 -7.59 5.01
CA GLY A 252 11.44 -8.73 4.34
C GLY A 252 10.26 -9.33 5.11
N VAL A 253 9.47 -8.49 5.80
CA VAL A 253 8.34 -8.96 6.59
C VAL A 253 7.32 -9.61 5.66
N VAL A 254 7.01 -10.88 5.91
CA VAL A 254 6.02 -11.64 5.15
C VAL A 254 4.67 -10.91 5.20
N HIS A 255 4.25 -10.40 4.04
CA HIS A 255 2.98 -9.72 3.90
C HIS A 255 1.84 -10.75 3.89
N ILE A 256 0.97 -10.70 4.90
CA ILE A 256 -0.22 -11.54 4.99
C ILE A 256 -1.40 -10.71 4.51
N GLN A 257 -2.01 -11.09 3.39
CA GLN A 257 -3.10 -10.30 2.82
C GLN A 257 -4.24 -10.09 3.84
N PRO A 258 -4.84 -8.88 3.89
CA PRO A 258 -5.88 -8.54 4.86
C PRO A 258 -7.05 -9.52 4.92
N ASN A 259 -7.44 -10.10 3.79
CA ASN A 259 -8.54 -11.07 3.71
C ASN A 259 -8.30 -12.30 4.59
N TYR A 260 -7.09 -12.85 4.59
CA TYR A 260 -6.74 -13.98 5.46
C TYR A 260 -6.75 -13.61 6.94
N SER A 261 -6.41 -12.36 7.26
CA SER A 261 -6.47 -11.85 8.63
C SER A 261 -7.92 -11.72 9.12
N ILE A 262 -8.84 -11.21 8.28
CA ILE A 262 -10.27 -11.11 8.62
C ILE A 262 -10.87 -12.51 8.84
N THR A 263 -10.61 -13.45 7.92
CA THR A 263 -11.09 -14.83 8.05
C THR A 263 -10.55 -15.46 9.33
N ARG A 264 -9.25 -15.34 9.60
CA ARG A 264 -8.65 -15.91 10.81
C ARG A 264 -9.23 -15.31 12.09
N LEU A 265 -9.42 -13.98 12.15
CA LEU A 265 -10.01 -13.33 13.33
C LEU A 265 -11.49 -13.66 13.51
N THR A 266 -12.23 -13.84 12.41
CA THR A 266 -13.67 -14.13 12.44
C THR A 266 -13.95 -15.53 12.97
N PHE A 267 -13.17 -16.53 12.52
CA PHE A 267 -13.44 -17.94 12.86
C PHE A 267 -12.80 -18.41 14.18
N GLY A 268 -11.86 -17.65 14.76
CA GLY A 268 -11.22 -17.99 16.04
C GLY A 268 -12.20 -18.12 17.21
N PRO A 269 -12.95 -17.05 17.57
CA PRO A 269 -13.89 -17.10 18.69
C PRO A 269 -15.03 -18.13 18.55
N PRO A 270 -15.67 -18.31 17.37
CA PRO A 270 -16.68 -19.34 17.17
C PRO A 270 -16.13 -20.75 17.32
N LEU A 271 -14.93 -21.02 16.80
CA LEU A 271 -14.29 -22.33 16.93
C LEU A 271 -14.01 -22.64 18.40
N LEU A 272 -13.50 -21.67 19.15
CA LEU A 272 -13.28 -21.79 20.59
C LEU A 272 -14.59 -22.06 21.33
N PHE A 273 -15.63 -21.27 21.06
CA PHE A 273 -16.96 -21.45 21.66
C PHE A 273 -17.55 -22.83 21.36
N PHE A 274 -17.45 -23.28 20.10
CA PHE A 274 -17.91 -24.59 19.67
C PHE A 274 -17.17 -25.73 20.38
N LEU A 275 -15.84 -25.63 20.51
CA LEU A 275 -15.04 -26.60 21.28
C LEU A 275 -15.46 -26.64 22.75
N LEU A 276 -15.64 -25.48 23.39
CA LEU A 276 -16.14 -25.39 24.77
C LEU A 276 -17.52 -26.03 24.93
N MET A 277 -18.41 -25.76 23.98
CA MET A 277 -19.76 -26.33 23.94
C MET A 277 -19.73 -27.86 23.80
N LEU A 278 -18.83 -28.41 22.98
CA LEU A 278 -18.63 -29.86 22.85
C LEU A 278 -18.12 -30.48 24.14
N VAL A 279 -17.12 -29.86 24.79
CA VAL A 279 -16.58 -30.33 26.08
C VAL A 279 -17.68 -30.35 27.15
N HIS A 280 -18.48 -29.29 27.24
CA HIS A 280 -19.57 -29.19 28.23
C HIS A 280 -20.67 -30.24 28.04
N ASN A 281 -20.89 -30.72 26.82
CA ASN A 281 -21.89 -31.75 26.52
C ASN A 281 -21.28 -33.14 26.32
N ARG A 282 -20.06 -33.37 26.83
CA ARG A 282 -19.35 -34.66 26.73
C ARG A 282 -19.31 -35.21 25.29
N MET A 283 -19.08 -34.31 24.32
CA MET A 283 -19.04 -34.61 22.88
C MET A 283 -20.38 -35.10 22.28
N ASN A 284 -21.50 -34.98 22.99
CA ASN A 284 -22.80 -35.37 22.48
C ASN A 284 -23.47 -34.23 21.70
N LEU A 285 -23.32 -34.25 20.37
CA LEU A 285 -23.86 -33.22 19.47
C LEU A 285 -25.40 -33.14 19.45
N PHE A 286 -26.09 -34.24 19.76
CA PHE A 286 -27.55 -34.30 19.69
C PHE A 286 -28.23 -33.80 20.97
N ALA A 287 -27.47 -33.60 22.05
CA ALA A 287 -27.97 -33.04 23.31
C ALA A 287 -27.93 -31.50 23.33
N LEU A 288 -27.60 -30.85 22.21
CA LEU A 288 -27.45 -29.41 22.12
C LEU A 288 -28.80 -28.71 22.07
N THR A 289 -29.07 -27.88 23.07
CA THR A 289 -30.23 -26.98 23.08
C THR A 289 -30.15 -26.02 21.88
N PRO A 290 -31.28 -25.70 21.21
CA PRO A 290 -31.31 -24.72 20.11
C PRO A 290 -30.68 -23.36 20.47
N LEU A 291 -30.71 -22.97 21.75
CA LEU A 291 -30.10 -21.73 22.24
C LEU A 291 -28.55 -21.73 22.17
N LEU A 292 -27.90 -22.89 22.27
CA LEU A 292 -26.45 -23.00 22.10
C LEU A 292 -26.02 -22.78 20.65
N TRP A 293 -26.84 -23.23 19.69
CA TRP A 293 -26.64 -22.95 18.27
C TRP A 293 -26.77 -21.46 17.96
N LEU A 294 -27.68 -20.76 18.63
CA LEU A 294 -27.78 -19.30 18.55
C LEU A 294 -26.47 -18.64 19.06
N GLY A 295 -25.86 -19.17 20.11
CA GLY A 295 -24.56 -18.72 20.62
C GLY A 295 -23.41 -18.86 19.60
N VAL A 296 -23.42 -19.93 18.79
CA VAL A 296 -22.45 -20.07 17.68
C VAL A 296 -22.64 -18.98 16.63
N LEU A 297 -23.89 -18.63 16.29
CA LEU A 297 -24.16 -17.54 15.35
C LEU A 297 -23.77 -16.17 15.92
N PHE A 298 -24.02 -15.94 17.20
CA PHE A 298 -23.64 -14.69 17.87
C PHE A 298 -22.12 -14.55 17.99
N THR A 299 -21.41 -15.65 18.27
CA THR A 299 -19.94 -15.61 18.28
C THR A 299 -19.35 -15.42 16.89
N LEU A 300 -19.98 -15.96 15.84
CA LEU A 300 -19.60 -15.74 14.45
C LEU A 300 -19.78 -14.27 14.06
N GLY A 301 -20.96 -13.70 14.35
CA GLY A 301 -21.25 -12.30 14.10
C GLY A 301 -20.35 -11.36 14.91
N GLY A 302 -20.13 -11.66 16.19
CA GLY A 302 -19.26 -10.88 17.06
C GLY A 302 -17.79 -10.92 16.64
N GLY A 303 -17.29 -12.10 16.27
CA GLY A 303 -15.95 -12.29 15.72
C GLY A 303 -15.76 -11.55 14.40
N PHE A 304 -16.77 -11.57 13.52
CA PHE A 304 -16.75 -10.82 12.27
C PHE A 304 -16.70 -9.30 12.50
N LEU A 305 -17.53 -8.76 13.40
CA LEU A 305 -17.54 -7.33 13.72
C LEU A 305 -16.21 -6.88 14.34
N LEU A 306 -15.61 -7.69 15.21
CA LEU A 306 -14.29 -7.41 15.76
C LEU A 306 -13.17 -7.47 14.71
N ALA A 307 -13.23 -8.44 13.81
CA ALA A 307 -12.30 -8.52 12.68
C ALA A 307 -12.44 -7.27 11.78
N LEU A 308 -13.68 -6.87 11.47
CA LEU A 308 -13.99 -5.71 10.66
C LEU A 308 -13.55 -4.38 11.32
N ALA A 309 -13.66 -4.26 12.64
CA ALA A 309 -13.21 -3.08 13.37
C ALA A 309 -11.69 -2.94 13.46
N ASN A 310 -10.96 -4.08 13.50
CA ASN A 310 -9.50 -4.09 13.65
C ASN A 310 -8.75 -4.04 12.32
N VAL A 311 -9.31 -4.63 11.26
CA VAL A 311 -8.67 -4.63 9.95
C VAL A 311 -9.02 -3.33 9.23
N ARG A 312 -8.01 -2.52 8.92
CA ARG A 312 -8.12 -1.23 8.21
C ARG A 312 -8.43 -1.37 6.71
N SER A 313 -8.96 -2.51 6.28
CA SER A 313 -9.24 -2.79 4.88
C SER A 313 -10.41 -1.98 4.34
N HIS A 314 -10.30 -1.53 3.09
CA HIS A 314 -11.37 -0.94 2.28
C HIS A 314 -12.46 -1.99 1.95
N HIS A 315 -13.18 -2.45 2.97
CA HIS A 315 -14.24 -3.42 2.77
C HIS A 315 -15.52 -2.71 2.25
N PRO A 316 -16.19 -3.19 1.19
CA PRO A 316 -17.37 -2.54 0.62
C PRO A 316 -18.54 -2.42 1.61
N LEU A 317 -18.63 -3.32 2.60
CA LEU A 317 -19.60 -3.20 3.69
C LEU A 317 -19.31 -1.99 4.60
N TRP A 318 -18.03 -1.64 4.81
CA TRP A 318 -17.67 -0.51 5.66
C TRP A 318 -18.05 0.81 5.01
N SER A 319 -17.73 0.98 3.73
CA SER A 319 -18.11 2.17 2.98
C SER A 319 -19.63 2.30 2.85
N LYS A 320 -20.37 1.20 2.70
CA LYS A 320 -21.84 1.23 2.67
C LYS A 320 -22.48 1.60 4.02
N LEU A 321 -21.85 1.22 5.13
CA LEU A 321 -22.42 1.43 6.47
C LEU A 321 -22.02 2.78 7.08
N PHE A 322 -20.83 3.29 6.76
CA PHE A 322 -20.26 4.50 7.36
C PHE A 322 -19.91 5.62 6.37
N ASP A 323 -20.11 5.41 5.06
CA ASP A 323 -19.74 6.34 3.98
C ASP A 323 -18.27 6.82 4.02
N ASP A 324 -17.41 5.97 4.59
CA ASP A 324 -15.99 6.18 4.87
C ASP A 324 -15.17 5.12 4.12
N PRO A 325 -14.15 5.49 3.32
CA PRO A 325 -13.29 4.54 2.62
C PRO A 325 -12.48 3.64 3.57
N GLY A 326 -12.39 3.97 4.86
CA GLY A 326 -11.84 3.06 5.87
C GLY A 326 -10.34 3.24 6.13
N ALA A 327 -9.70 4.29 5.59
CA ALA A 327 -8.28 4.52 5.83
C ALA A 327 -7.99 5.08 7.24
N SER A 328 -8.75 6.07 7.73
CA SER A 328 -8.53 6.59 9.10
C SER A 328 -9.61 7.51 9.68
N ARG A 329 -10.81 7.61 9.06
CA ARG A 329 -11.69 8.78 9.30
C ARG A 329 -12.67 8.67 10.47
N SER A 330 -12.86 7.49 11.08
CA SER A 330 -13.89 7.30 12.11
C SER A 330 -13.48 6.37 13.27
N PRO A 331 -12.60 6.82 14.19
CA PRO A 331 -12.25 6.04 15.40
C PRO A 331 -13.49 5.68 16.23
N LEU A 332 -14.51 6.55 16.21
CA LEU A 332 -15.78 6.30 16.88
C LEU A 332 -16.59 5.16 16.23
N ALA A 333 -16.67 5.10 14.90
CA ALA A 333 -17.38 4.01 14.21
C ALA A 333 -16.70 2.66 14.46
N ARG A 334 -15.36 2.63 14.50
CA ARG A 334 -14.62 1.42 14.87
C ARG A 334 -14.85 1.02 16.32
N LEU A 335 -14.91 1.99 17.23
CA LEU A 335 -15.19 1.73 18.63
C LEU A 335 -16.60 1.16 18.82
N THR A 336 -17.61 1.72 18.15
CA THR A 336 -18.99 1.22 18.26
C THR A 336 -19.13 -0.19 17.67
N VAL A 337 -18.54 -0.45 16.51
CA VAL A 337 -18.53 -1.80 15.89
C VAL A 337 -17.78 -2.80 16.77
N SER A 338 -16.62 -2.41 17.31
CA SER A 338 -15.84 -3.25 18.23
C SER A 338 -16.63 -3.57 19.50
N LEU A 339 -17.28 -2.58 20.10
CA LEU A 339 -18.08 -2.74 21.32
C LEU A 339 -19.32 -3.62 21.07
N ALA A 340 -19.98 -3.47 19.92
CA ALA A 340 -21.06 -4.37 19.50
C ALA A 340 -20.56 -5.81 19.30
N GLY A 341 -19.39 -5.99 18.69
CA GLY A 341 -18.75 -7.31 18.53
C GLY A 341 -18.41 -7.96 19.87
N TRP A 342 -17.82 -7.21 20.79
CA TRP A 342 -17.54 -7.66 22.16
C TRP A 342 -18.81 -8.04 22.93
N LEU A 343 -19.88 -7.26 22.79
CA LEU A 343 -21.15 -7.54 23.47
C LEU A 343 -21.75 -8.87 22.99
N LEU A 344 -21.75 -9.13 21.69
CA LEU A 344 -22.23 -10.41 21.13
C LEU A 344 -21.41 -11.61 21.62
N LEU A 345 -20.08 -11.47 21.67
CA LEU A 345 -19.21 -12.50 22.24
C LEU A 345 -19.53 -12.70 23.73
N PHE A 346 -19.57 -11.61 24.50
CA PHE A 346 -19.78 -11.67 25.95
C PHE A 346 -21.11 -12.34 26.31
N VAL A 347 -22.20 -11.98 25.63
CA VAL A 347 -23.52 -12.60 25.85
C VAL A 347 -23.46 -14.11 25.60
N SER A 348 -22.78 -14.54 24.54
CA SER A 348 -22.66 -15.96 24.21
C SER A 348 -21.85 -16.74 25.26
N PHE A 349 -20.69 -16.21 25.66
CA PHE A 349 -19.84 -16.85 26.67
C PHE A 349 -20.45 -16.80 28.08
N ALA A 350 -21.13 -15.71 28.44
CA ALA A 350 -21.82 -15.57 29.72
C ALA A 350 -22.95 -16.60 29.85
N TYR A 351 -23.69 -16.85 28.77
CA TYR A 351 -24.72 -17.89 28.76
C TYR A 351 -24.14 -19.30 28.94
N LEU A 352 -23.04 -19.61 28.26
CA LEU A 352 -22.34 -20.90 28.43
C LEU A 352 -21.81 -21.06 29.86
N PHE A 353 -21.28 -19.99 30.45
CA PHE A 353 -20.84 -19.96 31.84
C PHE A 353 -22.00 -20.17 32.83
N GLN A 354 -23.15 -19.54 32.59
CA GLN A 354 -24.35 -19.75 33.41
C GLN A 354 -24.80 -21.22 33.39
N ILE A 355 -24.87 -21.85 32.21
CA ILE A 355 -25.18 -23.29 32.11
C ILE A 355 -24.15 -24.13 32.87
N SER A 356 -22.88 -23.74 32.81
CA SER A 356 -21.82 -24.43 33.56
C SER A 356 -22.05 -24.35 35.07
N ILE A 357 -22.49 -23.20 35.60
CA ILE A 357 -22.79 -23.03 37.02
C ILE A 357 -23.99 -23.89 37.42
N GLU A 358 -25.06 -23.89 36.63
CA GLU A 358 -26.28 -24.68 36.90
C GLU A 358 -26.01 -26.19 36.91
N ARG A 359 -24.98 -26.64 36.18
CA ARG A 359 -24.55 -28.05 36.12
C ARG A 359 -23.56 -28.43 37.23
N LEU A 360 -22.97 -27.48 37.93
CA LEU A 360 -22.16 -27.81 39.11
C LEU A 360 -23.11 -28.38 40.16
N PRO A 361 -22.91 -29.64 40.62
CA PRO A 361 -23.67 -30.12 41.75
C PRO A 361 -23.36 -29.18 42.91
N LEU A 362 -24.37 -28.51 43.46
CA LEU A 362 -24.26 -27.82 44.73
C LEU A 362 -23.78 -28.85 45.74
N VAL A 363 -22.47 -28.90 46.00
CA VAL A 363 -21.87 -29.60 47.13
C VAL A 363 -22.26 -28.78 48.37
N ALA A 364 -23.55 -28.82 48.71
CA ALA A 364 -24.10 -28.22 49.90
C ALA A 364 -24.71 -29.35 50.71
N THR A 365 -23.89 -29.84 51.64
CA THR A 365 -24.28 -30.00 53.05
C THR A 365 -25.59 -30.72 53.30
N ASN A 366 -25.60 -32.06 53.25
CA ASN A 366 -26.64 -32.86 53.91
C ASN A 366 -26.13 -34.27 54.22
N THR A 367 -25.02 -34.36 54.95
CA THR A 367 -24.62 -35.59 55.64
C THR A 367 -24.25 -35.24 57.07
N PHE A 368 -24.93 -35.87 58.02
CA PHE A 368 -24.72 -35.88 59.48
C PHE A 368 -25.44 -34.83 60.33
N ILE A 369 -26.78 -34.83 60.30
CA ILE A 369 -27.54 -34.88 61.56
C ILE A 369 -28.70 -35.85 61.37
N GLN A 370 -28.62 -37.03 61.99
CA GLN A 370 -29.75 -37.72 62.61
C GLN A 370 -29.22 -38.70 63.68
N PRO A 371 -30.04 -38.95 64.72
CA PRO A 371 -29.65 -38.86 66.14
C PRO A 371 -29.02 -40.11 66.76
#